data_AF-A0AAD4F1E3-F1
#
_entry.id   AF-A0AAD4F1E3-F1
#
_cell.length_a   1.000
_cell.length_b   1.000
_cell.length_c   1.000
_cell.angle_alpha   90.00
_cell.angle_beta   90.00
_cell.angle_gamma   90.00
#
_symmetry.space_group_name_H-M   'P 1'
#
loop_
_entity.id
_entity.type
_entity.pdbx_description
1 polymer ?
#
loop_
_entity_poly.entity_id
_entity_poly.type
_entity_poly.pdbx_seq_one_letter_code
_entity_poly.pdbx_strand_id
1 'polypeptide(L)'
;MATSSAVPQVSGEESLEVNTTVAFLGPSNSYSHQATKNAFPESKWQLEPTVTIKEVFDRVQSGPTPFGVVPFENSTHGTVTFTLDCLADRAGAYADIVVCDEVYLDAFGQTGAFLRAHLAHAETIEVSSTSRAAELAAADATGASAAVASEWAGKGFGLDVLGRWVEDREDNTTRFFVLRRRKTAGGEKGEGEGEGEGQGEEGDGEGGAYGGQKYKTTAINPLRHHVAPYSSPSTTTPFNPDTFLQSARQKFASQPPTLIPDVLSPTHSHLLTLSLADHVPALFPADQLSKTLPSPSLSFSSSSTHPQKQEQDDDDDGDLSLPQGHHLVYFPLQLPPSKLMPDGTDPAHWPGAPFVRRMWAGGEVVFRDGWERDMRMDGRGVVCEESVGEPVMKEGKGEGEEKVFVEVKRLYGVGDGRRGFASPKGPVVEEVRRLVFMRSREGGVVKGVERGGFVRAPATPEFTFTLKPDATLLFHFSALTYNAHSIHLDSDYCRNREGYKGLLVHGPLSLVLMLSALRASLRKVLALTPSGSKGAAGEGHAKPYVKSLNYRNLAPLYVGEEMKVCVRRGKAEGDELGWDVWIEGPEGGLAVKGRAVTTGVAQTA
;
A
#
# COMPACT_ATOMS: atom_id res chain seq x y z
N MET A 1 -28.70 11.98 13.33
CA MET A 1 -29.83 11.13 12.89
C MET A 1 -29.23 9.93 12.19
N ALA A 2 -29.13 8.80 12.90
CA ALA A 2 -28.52 7.59 12.39
C ALA A 2 -29.41 6.95 11.32
N THR A 3 -28.85 6.63 10.17
CA THR A 3 -29.50 5.83 9.14
C THR A 3 -29.67 4.41 9.68
N SER A 4 -30.92 4.03 9.92
CA SER A 4 -31.34 2.67 10.28
C SER A 4 -30.88 1.69 9.19
N SER A 5 -29.77 0.99 9.44
CA SER A 5 -29.46 -0.25 8.73
C SER A 5 -30.57 -1.25 9.05
N ALA A 6 -31.17 -1.81 8.00
CA ALA A 6 -32.33 -2.68 8.11
C ALA A 6 -32.00 -3.93 8.94
N VAL A 7 -32.93 -4.30 9.82
CA VAL A 7 -32.97 -5.62 10.48
C VAL A 7 -32.82 -6.69 9.38
N PRO A 8 -31.95 -7.70 9.54
CA PRO A 8 -31.86 -8.77 8.56
C PRO A 8 -33.21 -9.49 8.49
N GLN A 9 -33.90 -9.36 7.35
CA GLN A 9 -34.99 -10.26 7.02
C GLN A 9 -34.37 -11.62 6.72
N VAL A 10 -34.41 -12.51 7.72
CA VAL A 10 -34.22 -13.94 7.55
C VAL A 10 -35.32 -14.41 6.59
N SER A 11 -34.96 -14.59 5.32
CA SER A 11 -35.81 -15.21 4.32
C SER A 11 -35.86 -16.72 4.62
N GLY A 12 -36.93 -17.13 5.29
CA GLY A 12 -37.20 -18.50 5.68
C GLY A 12 -37.73 -18.55 7.11
N GLU A 13 -39.04 -18.59 7.27
CA GLU A 13 -39.68 -18.97 8.54
C GLU A 13 -39.34 -20.43 8.87
N GLU A 14 -38.21 -20.65 9.55
CA GLU A 14 -38.00 -21.82 10.40
C GLU A 14 -38.20 -21.36 11.85
N SER A 15 -39.12 -22.01 12.56
CA SER A 15 -39.41 -21.80 13.97
C SER A 15 -38.17 -22.10 14.84
N LEU A 16 -37.32 -21.10 15.04
CA LEU A 16 -36.24 -21.14 16.03
C LEU A 16 -36.87 -21.18 17.43
N GLU A 17 -36.47 -22.16 18.24
CA GLU A 17 -36.91 -22.26 19.63
C GLU A 17 -36.51 -21.01 20.43
N VAL A 18 -37.41 -20.57 21.31
CA VAL A 18 -37.15 -19.52 22.28
C VAL A 18 -35.96 -19.95 23.15
N ASN A 19 -34.93 -19.09 23.27
CA ASN A 19 -33.66 -19.33 23.99
C ASN A 19 -32.57 -20.06 23.20
N THR A 20 -32.46 -19.82 21.91
CA THR A 20 -31.27 -20.26 21.17
C THR A 20 -30.02 -19.45 21.61
N THR A 21 -28.91 -20.14 21.89
CA THR A 21 -27.66 -19.53 22.38
C THR A 21 -26.82 -18.91 21.26
N VAL A 22 -26.14 -17.79 21.55
CA VAL A 22 -25.15 -17.14 20.68
C VAL A 22 -23.85 -16.93 21.48
N ALA A 23 -22.73 -17.47 20.99
CA ALA A 23 -21.43 -17.35 21.65
C ALA A 23 -20.69 -16.09 21.18
N PHE A 24 -19.96 -15.39 22.06
CA PHE A 24 -19.15 -14.23 21.66
C PHE A 24 -17.84 -14.10 22.45
N LEU A 25 -16.83 -13.46 21.86
CA LEU A 25 -15.53 -13.27 22.50
C LEU A 25 -15.57 -12.26 23.66
N GLY A 26 -15.05 -12.66 24.82
CA GLY A 26 -14.71 -11.77 25.93
C GLY A 26 -15.84 -11.64 26.96
N PRO A 27 -15.58 -10.95 28.08
CA PRO A 27 -16.55 -10.84 29.17
C PRO A 27 -17.78 -10.03 28.76
N SER A 28 -18.84 -10.14 29.55
CA SER A 28 -20.02 -9.26 29.45
C SER A 28 -19.60 -7.79 29.48
N ASN A 29 -20.34 -6.98 28.72
CA ASN A 29 -20.11 -5.54 28.50
C ASN A 29 -18.87 -5.17 27.66
N SER A 30 -18.27 -6.13 26.95
CA SER A 30 -17.25 -5.89 25.92
C SER A 30 -17.84 -5.37 24.60
N TYR A 31 -17.00 -4.90 23.68
CA TYR A 31 -17.46 -4.55 22.32
C TYR A 31 -18.07 -5.75 21.60
N SER A 32 -17.50 -6.95 21.74
CA SER A 32 -18.13 -8.17 21.19
C SER A 32 -19.51 -8.42 21.79
N HIS A 33 -19.69 -8.19 23.10
CA HIS A 33 -21.01 -8.30 23.74
C HIS A 33 -22.02 -7.30 23.14
N GLN A 34 -21.60 -6.04 22.99
CA GLN A 34 -22.42 -5.00 22.38
C GLN A 34 -22.77 -5.32 20.92
N ALA A 35 -21.81 -5.83 20.14
CA ALA A 35 -22.01 -6.22 18.74
C ALA A 35 -23.01 -7.37 18.65
N THR A 36 -22.86 -8.34 19.56
CA THR A 36 -23.76 -9.49 19.67
C THR A 36 -25.17 -9.05 19.99
N LYS A 37 -25.36 -8.13 20.95
CA LYS A 37 -26.68 -7.62 21.33
C LYS A 37 -27.37 -6.82 20.21
N ASN A 38 -26.59 -6.09 19.41
CA ASN A 38 -27.12 -5.35 18.26
C ASN A 38 -27.65 -6.30 17.16
N ALA A 39 -26.97 -7.42 16.92
CA ALA A 39 -27.39 -8.43 15.96
C ALA A 39 -28.45 -9.41 16.52
N PHE A 40 -28.37 -9.72 17.81
CA PHE A 40 -29.17 -10.73 18.50
C PHE A 40 -29.80 -10.14 19.78
N PRO A 41 -31.02 -9.60 19.70
CA PRO A 41 -31.70 -9.05 20.86
C PRO A 41 -31.95 -10.10 21.94
N GLU A 42 -31.58 -9.80 23.18
CA GLU A 42 -31.74 -10.68 24.36
C GLU A 42 -33.20 -11.11 24.64
N SER A 43 -34.18 -10.43 24.03
CA SER A 43 -35.59 -10.85 24.11
C SER A 43 -35.88 -12.15 23.34
N LYS A 44 -34.96 -12.60 22.47
CA LYS A 44 -35.09 -13.79 21.63
C LYS A 44 -33.91 -14.77 21.76
N TRP A 45 -32.74 -14.29 22.18
CA TRP A 45 -31.48 -15.02 22.15
C TRP A 45 -30.79 -15.01 23.51
N GLN A 46 -30.15 -16.12 23.89
CA GLN A 46 -29.29 -16.18 25.07
C GLN A 46 -27.84 -15.92 24.66
N LEU A 47 -27.22 -14.87 25.21
CA LEU A 47 -25.84 -14.49 24.85
C LEU A 47 -24.86 -15.12 25.84
N GLU A 48 -23.88 -15.88 25.34
CA GLU A 48 -22.87 -16.56 26.16
C GLU A 48 -21.45 -16.06 25.86
N PRO A 49 -20.74 -15.51 26.85
CA PRO A 49 -19.34 -15.10 26.69
C PRO A 49 -18.41 -16.31 26.61
N THR A 50 -17.36 -16.21 25.80
CA THR A 50 -16.26 -17.18 25.73
C THR A 50 -14.92 -16.51 26.00
N VAL A 51 -13.91 -17.30 26.36
CA VAL A 51 -12.59 -16.75 26.73
C VAL A 51 -11.72 -16.50 25.51
N THR A 52 -11.89 -17.28 24.44
CA THR A 52 -11.06 -17.20 23.23
C THR A 52 -11.88 -17.23 21.95
N ILE A 53 -11.32 -16.67 20.87
CA ILE A 53 -11.93 -16.70 19.52
C ILE A 53 -12.11 -18.15 19.08
N LYS A 54 -11.10 -19.00 19.32
CA LYS A 54 -11.16 -20.43 18.99
C LYS A 54 -12.35 -21.13 19.66
N GLU A 55 -12.64 -20.81 20.92
CA GLU A 55 -13.79 -21.39 21.63
C GLU A 55 -15.12 -21.01 20.97
N VAL A 56 -15.24 -19.80 20.39
CA VAL A 56 -16.44 -19.42 19.61
C VAL A 56 -16.58 -20.33 18.38
N PHE A 57 -15.48 -20.56 17.64
CA PHE A 57 -15.48 -21.46 16.49
C PHE A 57 -15.82 -22.90 16.90
N ASP A 58 -15.21 -23.42 17.97
CA ASP A 58 -15.48 -24.77 18.47
C ASP A 58 -16.97 -24.95 18.83
N ARG A 59 -17.58 -23.96 19.48
CA ARG A 59 -19.01 -23.98 19.84
C ARG A 59 -19.95 -23.90 18.63
N VAL A 60 -19.60 -23.14 17.59
CA VAL A 60 -20.40 -23.07 16.36
C VAL A 60 -20.25 -24.34 15.52
N GLN A 61 -19.04 -24.89 15.40
CA GLN A 61 -18.78 -26.09 14.61
C GLN A 61 -19.38 -27.35 15.25
N SER A 62 -19.23 -27.50 16.57
CA SER A 62 -19.47 -28.77 17.26
C SER A 62 -20.36 -28.68 18.50
N GLY A 63 -20.69 -27.46 18.95
CA GLY A 63 -21.52 -27.22 20.13
C GLY A 63 -23.01 -26.97 19.81
N PRO A 64 -23.84 -26.73 20.85
CA PRO A 64 -25.28 -26.48 20.72
C PRO A 64 -25.61 -25.06 20.22
N THR A 65 -24.60 -24.24 19.98
CA THR A 65 -24.74 -22.81 19.67
C THR A 65 -24.74 -22.60 18.15
N PRO A 66 -25.87 -22.27 17.51
CA PRO A 66 -25.91 -22.14 16.05
C PRO A 66 -25.20 -20.89 15.51
N PHE A 67 -24.90 -19.90 16.36
CA PHE A 67 -24.27 -18.64 15.97
C PHE A 67 -23.12 -18.24 16.89
N GLY A 68 -22.10 -17.60 16.32
CA GLY A 68 -20.98 -17.03 17.05
C GLY A 68 -20.61 -15.64 16.55
N VAL A 69 -20.19 -14.73 17.44
CA VAL A 69 -19.76 -13.37 17.07
C VAL A 69 -18.30 -13.16 17.44
N VAL A 70 -17.47 -12.87 16.44
CA VAL A 70 -16.02 -12.70 16.59
C VAL A 70 -15.55 -11.38 15.97
N PRO A 71 -14.57 -10.68 16.57
CA PRO A 71 -13.99 -9.50 15.95
C PRO A 71 -13.17 -9.90 14.73
N PHE A 72 -13.25 -9.12 13.66
CA PHE A 72 -12.54 -9.37 12.41
C PHE A 72 -11.45 -8.32 12.16
N GLU A 73 -11.76 -7.04 12.35
CA GLU A 73 -10.87 -5.94 11.98
C GLU A 73 -11.20 -4.69 12.78
N ASN A 74 -10.18 -3.98 13.26
CA ASN A 74 -10.32 -2.64 13.81
C ASN A 74 -9.67 -1.64 12.85
N SER A 75 -10.34 -0.52 12.55
CA SER A 75 -9.85 0.48 11.57
C SER A 75 -8.53 1.15 11.97
N THR A 76 -8.13 1.04 13.24
CA THR A 76 -6.86 1.58 13.77
C THR A 76 -5.78 0.51 13.96
N HIS A 77 -6.15 -0.67 14.44
CA HIS A 77 -5.20 -1.73 14.83
C HIS A 77 -5.10 -2.88 13.82
N GLY A 78 -5.86 -2.82 12.72
CA GLY A 78 -5.83 -3.80 11.64
C GLY A 78 -6.65 -5.05 11.95
N THR A 79 -6.35 -6.13 11.22
CA THR A 79 -7.10 -7.38 11.27
C THR A 79 -6.81 -8.19 12.54
N VAL A 80 -7.82 -8.89 13.03
CA VAL A 80 -7.69 -9.82 14.15
C VAL A 80 -7.20 -11.16 13.61
N THR A 81 -5.88 -11.35 13.66
CA THR A 81 -5.18 -12.52 13.10
C THR A 81 -5.75 -13.86 13.58
N PHE A 82 -6.11 -13.98 14.85
CA PHE A 82 -6.70 -15.22 15.40
C PHE A 82 -8.03 -15.61 14.74
N THR A 83 -8.84 -14.64 14.32
CA THR A 83 -10.08 -14.90 13.57
C THR A 83 -9.76 -15.37 12.15
N LEU A 84 -8.77 -14.75 11.50
CA LEU A 84 -8.29 -15.16 10.18
C LEU A 84 -7.69 -16.57 10.20
N ASP A 85 -6.92 -16.92 11.22
CA ASP A 85 -6.32 -18.25 11.37
C ASP A 85 -7.39 -19.34 11.50
N CYS A 86 -8.46 -19.07 12.24
CA CYS A 86 -9.59 -20.01 12.35
C CYS A 86 -10.36 -20.13 11.02
N LEU A 87 -10.56 -19.02 10.28
CA LEU A 87 -11.23 -19.05 8.97
C LEU A 87 -10.38 -19.69 7.86
N ALA A 88 -9.06 -19.54 7.91
CA ALA A 88 -8.15 -20.19 6.97
C ALA A 88 -8.20 -21.72 7.08
N ASP A 89 -8.62 -22.22 8.25
CA ASP A 89 -8.93 -23.63 8.54
C ASP A 89 -7.92 -24.62 7.97
N ARG A 90 -6.62 -24.35 8.16
CA ARG A 90 -5.53 -25.13 7.54
C ARG A 90 -5.50 -26.60 7.98
N ALA A 91 -6.15 -26.91 9.09
CA ALA A 91 -6.29 -28.25 9.64
C ALA A 91 -7.66 -28.91 9.35
N GLY A 92 -8.57 -28.22 8.65
CA GLY A 92 -9.91 -28.73 8.31
C GLY A 92 -10.85 -28.92 9.51
N ALA A 93 -10.61 -28.19 10.61
CA ALA A 93 -11.37 -28.28 11.85
C ALA A 93 -12.73 -27.55 11.78
N TYR A 94 -12.90 -26.60 10.86
CA TYR A 94 -14.06 -25.69 10.80
C TYR A 94 -14.72 -25.65 9.41
N ALA A 95 -14.64 -26.74 8.64
CA ALA A 95 -15.07 -26.82 7.26
C ALA A 95 -16.57 -26.49 7.01
N ASP A 96 -17.41 -26.56 8.05
CA ASP A 96 -18.83 -26.24 7.97
C ASP A 96 -19.16 -24.81 8.42
N ILE A 97 -18.19 -24.02 8.90
CA ILE A 97 -18.42 -22.64 9.35
C ILE A 97 -18.49 -21.70 8.15
N VAL A 98 -19.52 -20.85 8.15
CA VAL A 98 -19.69 -19.75 7.19
C VAL A 98 -19.88 -18.43 7.93
N VAL A 99 -19.41 -17.34 7.34
CA VAL A 99 -19.77 -15.98 7.76
C VAL A 99 -21.12 -15.64 7.12
N CYS A 100 -22.13 -15.37 7.95
CA CYS A 100 -23.48 -15.07 7.47
C CYS A 100 -23.87 -13.60 7.60
N ASP A 101 -23.16 -12.81 8.41
CA ASP A 101 -23.41 -11.38 8.55
C ASP A 101 -22.18 -10.63 9.09
N GLU A 102 -22.19 -9.30 8.97
CA GLU A 102 -21.16 -8.40 9.48
C GLU A 102 -21.77 -7.30 10.37
N VAL A 103 -21.19 -7.08 11.55
CA VAL A 103 -21.63 -6.05 12.50
C VAL A 103 -20.53 -5.00 12.66
N TYR A 104 -20.91 -3.73 12.59
CA TYR A 104 -20.00 -2.60 12.78
C TYR A 104 -20.30 -1.94 14.13
N LEU A 105 -19.25 -1.69 14.92
CA LEU A 105 -19.31 -0.89 16.12
C LEU A 105 -18.25 0.17 16.12
N ASP A 106 -18.61 1.37 16.52
CA ASP A 106 -17.64 2.40 16.85
C ASP A 106 -16.84 1.93 18.08
N ALA A 107 -15.53 1.87 17.92
CA ALA A 107 -14.60 1.36 18.91
C ALA A 107 -13.80 2.53 19.46
N PHE A 108 -13.92 2.78 20.76
CA PHE A 108 -13.14 3.81 21.43
C PHE A 108 -11.75 3.25 21.72
N GLY A 109 -10.74 3.89 21.15
CA GLY A 109 -9.33 3.60 21.37
C GLY A 109 -8.55 4.88 21.17
N GLN A 110 -7.56 5.11 22.03
CA GLN A 110 -6.75 6.33 22.12
C GLN A 110 -7.51 7.50 22.75
N THR A 111 -7.24 7.77 24.04
CA THR A 111 -7.71 8.96 24.77
C THR A 111 -6.53 9.79 25.27
N GLY A 112 -5.37 9.65 24.62
CA GLY A 112 -4.10 10.16 25.10
C GLY A 112 -4.09 11.68 25.17
N ALA A 113 -4.75 12.38 24.24
CA ALA A 113 -4.85 13.83 24.29
C ALA A 113 -5.70 14.28 25.49
N PHE A 114 -6.84 13.62 25.72
CA PHE A 114 -7.72 13.92 26.86
C PHE A 114 -7.02 13.63 28.20
N LEU A 115 -6.37 12.47 28.34
CA LEU A 115 -5.64 12.10 29.55
C LEU A 115 -4.51 13.07 29.85
N ARG A 116 -3.72 13.49 28.85
CA ARG A 116 -2.67 14.51 29.02
C ARG A 116 -3.21 15.89 29.40
N ALA A 117 -4.37 16.28 28.87
CA ALA A 117 -4.94 17.60 29.12
C ALA A 117 -5.63 17.70 30.49
N HIS A 118 -6.28 16.63 30.94
CA HIS A 118 -7.18 16.66 32.10
C HIS A 118 -6.73 15.78 33.28
N LEU A 119 -5.89 14.77 33.04
CA LEU A 119 -5.47 13.77 34.02
C LEU A 119 -3.94 13.53 33.99
N ALA A 120 -3.15 14.58 33.73
CA ALA A 120 -1.70 14.50 33.57
C ALA A 120 -0.94 13.93 34.79
N HIS A 121 -1.57 13.96 35.97
CA HIS A 121 -1.00 13.49 37.23
C HIS A 121 -1.63 12.17 37.72
N ALA A 122 -2.60 11.61 36.98
CA ALA A 122 -3.22 10.34 37.33
C ALA A 122 -2.32 9.18 36.89
N GLU A 123 -2.19 8.17 37.74
CA GLU A 123 -1.54 6.92 37.38
C GLU A 123 -2.39 6.19 36.33
N THR A 124 -1.76 5.70 35.26
CA THR A 124 -2.43 4.94 34.21
C THR A 124 -2.14 3.46 34.40
N ILE A 125 -3.19 2.65 34.53
CA ILE A 125 -3.10 1.20 34.73
C ILE A 125 -3.59 0.52 33.47
N GLU A 126 -2.71 -0.24 32.81
CA GLU A 126 -3.07 -1.03 31.64
C GLU A 126 -3.81 -2.31 32.06
N VAL A 127 -4.91 -2.61 31.37
CA VAL A 127 -5.79 -3.75 31.67
C VAL A 127 -6.24 -4.43 30.39
N SER A 128 -6.71 -5.67 30.52
CA SER A 128 -7.04 -6.54 29.37
C SER A 128 -8.23 -6.08 28.51
N SER A 129 -9.09 -5.17 29.00
CA SER A 129 -10.19 -4.58 28.23
C SER A 129 -10.77 -3.33 28.88
N THR A 130 -11.46 -2.50 28.09
CA THR A 130 -12.21 -1.33 28.59
C THR A 130 -13.30 -1.70 29.60
N SER A 131 -13.95 -2.86 29.42
CA SER A 131 -14.93 -3.40 30.37
C SER A 131 -14.26 -3.81 31.69
N ARG A 132 -13.05 -4.38 31.63
CA ARG A 132 -12.26 -4.71 32.82
C ARG A 132 -11.81 -3.44 33.56
N ALA A 133 -11.50 -2.37 32.84
CA ALA A 133 -11.22 -1.07 33.45
C ALA A 133 -12.44 -0.56 34.24
N ALA A 134 -13.63 -0.62 33.64
CA ALA A 134 -14.88 -0.21 34.31
C ALA A 134 -15.19 -1.07 35.55
N GLU A 135 -15.02 -2.38 35.45
CA GLU A 135 -15.20 -3.29 36.59
C GLU A 135 -14.25 -2.94 37.76
N LEU A 136 -12.97 -2.70 37.46
CA LEU A 136 -11.97 -2.33 38.47
C LEU A 136 -12.26 -0.97 39.11
N ALA A 137 -12.67 0.03 38.32
CA ALA A 137 -13.07 1.33 38.84
C ALA A 137 -14.31 1.23 39.73
N ALA A 138 -15.28 0.37 39.39
CA ALA A 138 -16.47 0.14 40.22
C ALA A 138 -16.17 -0.59 41.53
N ALA A 139 -15.14 -1.44 41.54
CA ALA A 139 -14.69 -2.15 42.74
C ALA A 139 -13.88 -1.27 43.71
N ASP A 140 -13.41 -0.10 43.28
CA ASP A 140 -12.67 0.83 44.12
C ASP A 140 -13.60 1.62 45.06
N ALA A 141 -13.67 1.18 46.31
CA ALA A 141 -14.48 1.82 47.35
C ALA A 141 -13.99 3.23 47.75
N THR A 142 -12.78 3.64 47.34
CA THR A 142 -12.26 4.99 47.64
C THR A 142 -12.82 6.06 46.71
N GLY A 143 -13.37 5.66 45.54
CA GLY A 143 -13.85 6.58 44.51
C GLY A 143 -12.75 7.38 43.81
N ALA A 144 -11.48 6.99 43.98
CA ALA A 144 -10.34 7.66 43.36
C ALA A 144 -10.02 7.14 41.95
N SER A 145 -10.56 5.97 41.59
CA SER A 145 -10.35 5.35 40.28
C SER A 145 -11.38 5.82 39.25
N ALA A 146 -10.93 5.97 38.01
CA ALA A 146 -11.79 6.21 36.84
C ALA A 146 -11.39 5.27 35.70
N ALA A 147 -12.36 4.90 34.88
CA ALA A 147 -12.15 4.04 33.72
C ALA A 147 -12.40 4.77 32.42
N VAL A 148 -11.50 4.59 31.45
CA VAL A 148 -11.78 4.90 30.04
C VAL A 148 -12.50 3.70 29.45
N ALA A 149 -13.80 3.83 29.25
CA ALA A 149 -14.64 2.76 28.73
C ALA A 149 -15.84 3.31 27.94
N SER A 150 -16.53 2.43 27.23
CA SER A 150 -17.81 2.79 26.61
C SER A 150 -18.83 3.16 27.70
N GLU A 151 -19.76 4.07 27.41
CA GLU A 151 -20.87 4.36 28.32
C GLU A 151 -21.66 3.11 28.70
N TRP A 152 -21.68 2.12 27.79
CA TRP A 152 -22.31 0.83 28.05
C TRP A 152 -21.65 0.09 29.21
N ALA A 153 -20.32 -0.04 29.18
CA ALA A 153 -19.58 -0.66 30.27
C ALA A 153 -19.75 0.13 31.57
N GLY A 154 -19.67 1.47 31.52
CA GLY A 154 -19.89 2.33 32.69
C GLY A 154 -21.25 2.09 33.34
N LYS A 155 -22.35 2.14 32.56
CA LYS A 155 -23.71 1.86 33.05
C LYS A 155 -23.86 0.43 33.57
N GLY A 156 -23.25 -0.55 32.91
CA GLY A 156 -23.31 -1.95 33.30
C GLY A 156 -22.71 -2.23 34.69
N PHE A 157 -21.72 -1.43 35.10
CA PHE A 157 -21.10 -1.53 36.42
C PHE A 157 -21.56 -0.44 37.41
N GLY A 158 -22.55 0.37 37.04
CA GLY A 158 -23.11 1.41 37.91
C GLY A 158 -22.19 2.63 38.13
N LEU A 159 -21.29 2.92 37.19
CA LEU A 159 -20.38 4.07 37.25
C LEU A 159 -21.02 5.35 36.71
N ASP A 160 -20.64 6.48 37.29
CA ASP A 160 -20.99 7.81 36.79
C ASP A 160 -20.16 8.19 35.55
N VAL A 161 -20.80 8.82 34.57
CA VAL A 161 -20.13 9.32 33.36
C VAL A 161 -19.51 10.70 33.66
N LEU A 162 -18.20 10.73 33.89
CA LEU A 162 -17.46 11.97 34.20
C LEU A 162 -17.13 12.81 32.96
N GLY A 163 -17.00 12.17 31.80
CA GLY A 163 -16.69 12.81 30.52
C GLY A 163 -17.15 11.95 29.36
N ARG A 164 -17.58 12.58 28.27
CA ARG A 164 -17.99 11.94 27.02
C ARG A 164 -17.09 12.41 25.89
N TRP A 165 -16.97 11.59 24.85
CA TRP A 165 -16.24 11.96 23.62
C TRP A 165 -14.76 12.29 23.93
N VAL A 166 -14.11 11.41 24.68
CA VAL A 166 -12.73 11.58 25.19
C VAL A 166 -11.69 10.94 24.28
N GLU A 167 -12.14 10.32 23.19
CA GLU A 167 -11.33 9.70 22.15
C GLU A 167 -10.56 10.72 21.31
N ASP A 168 -9.37 10.32 20.86
CA ASP A 168 -8.51 11.10 19.98
C ASP A 168 -9.01 11.01 18.51
N ARG A 169 -9.81 9.98 18.19
CA ARG A 169 -10.36 9.70 16.85
C ARG A 169 -11.81 9.22 16.91
N GLU A 170 -12.71 10.02 16.33
CA GLU A 170 -14.15 9.72 16.24
C GLU A 170 -14.50 8.66 15.17
N ASP A 171 -13.57 8.30 14.29
CA ASP A 171 -13.76 7.38 13.15
C ASP A 171 -13.24 5.95 13.40
N ASN A 172 -12.93 5.61 14.64
CA ASN A 172 -12.45 4.27 14.97
C ASN A 172 -13.62 3.28 15.03
N THR A 173 -13.60 2.25 14.19
CA THR A 173 -14.68 1.26 14.05
C THR A 173 -14.09 -0.14 14.09
N THR A 174 -14.72 -1.05 14.84
CA THR A 174 -14.44 -2.48 14.83
C THR A 174 -15.54 -3.22 14.08
N ARG A 175 -15.12 -4.08 13.14
CA ARG A 175 -15.96 -5.01 12.39
C ARG A 175 -15.96 -6.36 13.09
N PHE A 176 -17.13 -6.98 13.17
CA PHE A 176 -17.36 -8.29 13.74
C PHE A 176 -18.04 -9.17 12.70
N PHE A 177 -17.68 -10.45 12.66
CA PHE A 177 -18.37 -11.46 11.87
C PHE A 177 -19.37 -12.22 12.72
N VAL A 178 -20.53 -12.50 12.12
CA VAL A 178 -21.48 -13.48 12.61
C VAL A 178 -21.22 -14.80 11.89
N LEU A 179 -20.82 -15.81 12.65
CA LEU A 179 -20.53 -17.16 12.21
C LEU A 179 -21.77 -18.04 12.36
N ARG A 180 -21.97 -18.97 11.43
CA ARG A 180 -22.99 -20.01 11.49
C ARG A 180 -22.43 -21.32 10.93
N ARG A 181 -22.94 -22.46 11.41
CA ARG A 181 -22.70 -23.76 10.78
C ARG A 181 -23.64 -24.03 9.60
N ARG A 182 -23.11 -24.49 8.48
CA ARG A 182 -23.87 -24.92 7.30
C ARG A 182 -24.61 -26.23 7.61
N LYS A 183 -25.94 -26.29 7.38
CA LYS A 183 -26.70 -27.54 7.43
C LYS A 183 -26.26 -28.40 6.22
N THR A 184 -25.77 -29.62 6.48
CA THR A 184 -25.61 -30.63 5.42
C THR A 184 -27.00 -31.08 4.97
N ALA A 185 -27.31 -30.93 3.68
CA ALA A 185 -28.53 -31.50 3.12
C ALA A 185 -28.47 -33.03 3.28
N GLY A 186 -29.37 -33.59 4.08
CA GLY A 186 -29.50 -35.04 4.24
C GLY A 186 -29.85 -35.68 2.90
N GLY A 187 -29.17 -36.78 2.57
CA GLY A 187 -29.35 -37.50 1.33
C GLY A 187 -30.79 -38.02 1.16
N GLU A 188 -31.48 -37.50 0.15
CA GLU A 188 -32.59 -38.22 -0.48
C GLU A 188 -31.99 -39.29 -1.39
N LYS A 189 -32.19 -40.55 -1.00
CA LYS A 189 -32.10 -41.69 -1.90
C LYS A 189 -33.19 -41.53 -2.96
N GLY A 190 -32.82 -41.02 -4.13
CA GLY A 190 -33.57 -41.15 -5.37
C GLY A 190 -32.97 -42.26 -6.20
N GLU A 191 -33.80 -43.21 -6.58
CA GLU A 191 -33.50 -44.50 -7.20
C GLU A 191 -32.73 -44.37 -8.51
N GLY A 192 -31.72 -45.23 -8.68
CA GLY A 192 -31.02 -45.40 -9.94
C GLY A 192 -31.85 -46.28 -10.89
N GLU A 193 -32.20 -45.73 -12.04
CA GLU A 193 -32.46 -46.50 -13.25
C GLU A 193 -31.11 -46.82 -13.91
N GLY A 194 -30.93 -48.10 -14.23
CA GLY A 194 -29.65 -48.71 -14.55
C GLY A 194 -29.19 -48.60 -16.01
N GLU A 195 -28.47 -49.64 -16.42
CA GLU A 195 -27.69 -49.82 -17.66
C GLU A 195 -26.25 -49.30 -17.55
N GLY A 196 -25.17 -50.09 -17.65
CA GLY A 196 -24.98 -51.52 -17.83
C GLY A 196 -23.48 -51.73 -18.04
N GLU A 197 -22.80 -52.48 -17.16
CA GLU A 197 -21.40 -52.86 -17.35
C GLU A 197 -21.32 -54.23 -18.03
N GLY A 198 -20.77 -54.25 -19.25
CA GLY A 198 -20.26 -55.44 -19.91
C GLY A 198 -18.81 -55.68 -19.52
N GLN A 199 -18.54 -56.88 -19.03
CA GLN A 199 -17.23 -57.41 -18.63
C GLN A 199 -16.34 -57.79 -19.83
N GLY A 200 -15.03 -57.83 -19.59
CA GLY A 200 -14.01 -58.57 -20.36
C GLY A 200 -12.71 -57.77 -20.44
N GLU A 201 -11.51 -58.30 -20.25
CA GLU A 201 -10.98 -59.62 -19.88
C GLU A 201 -9.50 -59.38 -19.47
N GLU A 202 -8.93 -60.30 -18.71
CA GLU A 202 -7.59 -60.26 -18.11
C GLU A 202 -6.41 -60.31 -19.10
N GLY A 203 -5.23 -59.86 -18.65
CA GLY A 203 -3.94 -60.08 -19.33
C GLY A 203 -2.75 -59.61 -18.49
N ASP A 204 -2.05 -60.56 -17.89
CA ASP A 204 -0.90 -60.41 -16.97
C ASP A 204 0.40 -59.92 -17.63
N GLY A 205 1.27 -59.27 -16.85
CA GLY A 205 2.68 -59.03 -17.20
C GLY A 205 3.41 -58.05 -16.27
N GLU A 206 4.22 -58.60 -15.34
CA GLU A 206 5.04 -57.90 -14.34
C GLU A 206 6.17 -57.01 -14.91
N GLY A 207 6.55 -55.96 -14.16
CA GLY A 207 7.86 -55.30 -14.31
C GLY A 207 7.87 -53.83 -13.91
N GLY A 208 8.37 -53.54 -12.70
CA GLY A 208 8.28 -52.22 -12.06
C GLY A 208 9.00 -51.06 -12.75
N ALA A 209 8.46 -49.86 -12.54
CA ALA A 209 9.18 -48.59 -12.46
C ALA A 209 8.22 -47.54 -11.90
N TYR A 210 8.69 -46.74 -10.94
CA TYR A 210 7.99 -45.56 -10.43
C TYR A 210 7.58 -44.64 -11.59
N GLY A 211 6.30 -44.66 -11.95
CA GLY A 211 5.72 -43.91 -13.06
C GLY A 211 4.77 -42.84 -12.54
N GLY A 212 5.09 -41.58 -12.84
CA GLY A 212 4.37 -40.41 -12.40
C GLY A 212 2.88 -40.42 -12.79
N GLN A 213 2.06 -40.01 -11.84
CA GLN A 213 0.68 -39.65 -12.09
C GLN A 213 0.68 -38.39 -12.96
N LYS A 214 0.45 -38.59 -14.26
CA LYS A 214 0.11 -37.51 -15.20
C LYS A 214 -1.21 -36.92 -14.74
N TYR A 215 -1.15 -35.82 -14.01
CA TYR A 215 -2.28 -34.90 -13.96
C TYR A 215 -2.51 -34.42 -15.39
N LYS A 216 -3.71 -34.66 -15.94
CA LYS A 216 -4.21 -33.88 -17.07
C LYS A 216 -4.28 -32.44 -16.56
N THR A 217 -3.23 -31.68 -16.80
CA THR A 217 -3.24 -30.23 -16.65
C THR A 217 -4.15 -29.70 -17.74
N THR A 218 -5.46 -29.66 -17.47
CA THR A 218 -6.34 -28.74 -18.18
C THR A 218 -5.85 -27.37 -17.77
N ALA A 219 -5.08 -26.72 -18.64
CA ALA A 219 -4.71 -25.33 -18.48
C ALA A 219 -6.01 -24.54 -18.30
N ILE A 220 -6.27 -24.10 -17.08
CA ILE A 220 -7.25 -23.06 -16.83
C ILE A 220 -6.65 -21.83 -17.49
N ASN A 221 -7.12 -21.55 -18.70
CA ASN A 221 -6.84 -20.36 -19.45
C ASN A 221 -7.12 -19.18 -18.49
N PRO A 222 -6.12 -18.37 -18.10
CA PRO A 222 -6.38 -17.23 -17.24
C PRO A 222 -7.44 -16.39 -17.94
N LEU A 223 -8.52 -16.13 -17.21
CA LEU A 223 -9.71 -15.41 -17.64
C LEU A 223 -9.34 -14.33 -18.66
N ARG A 224 -9.57 -14.63 -19.95
CA ARG A 224 -9.74 -13.59 -20.96
C ARG A 224 -10.99 -12.84 -20.54
N HIS A 225 -10.83 -11.80 -19.74
CA HIS A 225 -11.80 -10.74 -19.72
C HIS A 225 -11.83 -10.21 -21.14
N HIS A 226 -12.84 -10.65 -21.91
CA HIS A 226 -13.35 -9.88 -23.03
C HIS A 226 -13.84 -8.57 -22.44
N VAL A 227 -12.93 -7.62 -22.25
CA VAL A 227 -13.27 -6.22 -22.14
C VAL A 227 -13.86 -5.89 -23.49
N ALA A 228 -15.17 -5.63 -23.52
CA ALA A 228 -15.80 -5.03 -24.68
C ALA A 228 -14.92 -3.84 -25.09
N PRO A 229 -14.47 -3.75 -26.35
CA PRO A 229 -13.72 -2.57 -26.78
C PRO A 229 -14.55 -1.37 -26.36
N TYR A 230 -13.91 -0.38 -25.73
CA TYR A 230 -14.50 0.94 -25.67
C TYR A 230 -14.83 1.26 -27.12
N SER A 231 -16.12 1.26 -27.45
CA SER A 231 -16.59 1.76 -28.72
C SER A 231 -16.11 3.20 -28.72
N SER A 232 -15.01 3.45 -29.44
CA SER A 232 -14.70 4.78 -29.94
C SER A 232 -16.04 5.28 -30.46
N PRO A 233 -16.67 6.30 -29.84
CA PRO A 233 -17.89 6.81 -30.41
C PRO A 233 -17.52 7.12 -31.85
N SER A 234 -18.29 6.60 -32.81
CA SER A 234 -18.17 6.97 -34.21
C SER A 234 -18.64 8.42 -34.30
N THR A 235 -17.89 9.34 -33.69
CA THR A 235 -18.06 10.75 -33.87
C THR A 235 -17.52 11.01 -35.26
N THR A 236 -18.45 11.06 -36.20
CA THR A 236 -18.32 11.70 -37.52
C THR A 236 -17.89 13.17 -37.42
N THR A 237 -17.74 13.71 -36.21
CA THR A 237 -17.18 15.01 -35.92
C THR A 237 -15.64 14.97 -35.96
N PRO A 238 -14.98 15.79 -36.79
CA PRO A 238 -13.52 15.92 -36.78
C PRO A 238 -13.01 16.29 -35.38
N PHE A 239 -11.87 15.73 -34.98
CA PHE A 239 -11.21 16.11 -33.73
C PHE A 239 -10.85 17.59 -33.77
N ASN A 240 -11.33 18.38 -32.81
CA ASN A 240 -11.01 19.79 -32.68
C ASN A 240 -10.12 20.02 -31.43
N PRO A 241 -8.82 20.35 -31.61
CA PRO A 241 -7.87 20.53 -30.51
C PRO A 241 -8.29 21.56 -29.46
N ASP A 242 -8.89 22.68 -29.88
CA ASP A 242 -9.26 23.79 -29.00
C ASP A 242 -10.41 23.39 -28.07
N THR A 243 -11.47 22.80 -28.64
CA THR A 243 -12.62 22.31 -27.86
C THR A 243 -12.22 21.20 -26.89
N PHE A 244 -11.30 20.33 -27.31
CA PHE A 244 -10.73 19.29 -26.45
C PHE A 244 -9.94 19.90 -25.30
N LEU A 245 -9.01 20.83 -25.57
CA LEU A 245 -8.19 21.47 -24.54
C LEU A 245 -9.04 22.27 -23.56
N GLN A 246 -10.08 22.96 -24.03
CA GLN A 246 -11.02 23.66 -23.16
C GLN A 246 -11.70 22.69 -22.19
N SER A 247 -12.20 21.56 -22.70
CA SER A 247 -12.87 20.53 -21.89
C SER A 247 -11.91 19.90 -20.88
N ALA A 248 -10.68 19.58 -21.31
CA ALA A 248 -9.65 18.98 -20.44
C ALA A 248 -9.20 19.95 -19.34
N ARG A 249 -9.00 21.25 -19.67
CA ARG A 249 -8.71 22.31 -18.68
C ARG A 249 -9.83 22.45 -17.67
N GLN A 250 -11.08 22.49 -18.12
CA GLN A 250 -12.23 22.58 -17.24
C GLN A 250 -12.31 21.38 -16.30
N LYS A 251 -12.10 20.15 -16.82
CA LYS A 251 -12.04 18.93 -16.02
C LYS A 251 -11.02 19.06 -14.89
N PHE A 252 -9.76 19.35 -15.19
CA PHE A 252 -8.71 19.41 -14.17
C PHE A 252 -8.85 20.60 -13.23
N ALA A 253 -9.28 21.77 -13.71
CA ALA A 253 -9.55 22.93 -12.86
C ALA A 253 -10.69 22.68 -11.85
N SER A 254 -11.65 21.82 -12.21
CA SER A 254 -12.76 21.44 -11.32
C SER A 254 -12.41 20.31 -10.33
N GLN A 255 -11.26 19.66 -10.51
CA GLN A 255 -10.85 18.54 -9.66
C GLN A 255 -10.20 19.07 -8.38
N PRO A 256 -10.74 18.75 -7.18
CA PRO A 256 -10.08 19.12 -5.93
C PRO A 256 -8.75 18.36 -5.77
N PRO A 257 -7.78 18.92 -5.02
CA PRO A 257 -6.57 18.19 -4.67
C PRO A 257 -6.91 16.86 -3.99
N THR A 258 -6.21 15.80 -4.39
CA THR A 258 -6.38 14.47 -3.82
C THR A 258 -5.39 14.30 -2.66
N LEU A 259 -5.91 14.04 -1.46
CA LEU A 259 -5.08 13.73 -0.30
C LEU A 259 -4.87 12.22 -0.20
N ILE A 260 -3.61 11.81 -0.24
CA ILE A 260 -3.17 10.42 -0.17
C ILE A 260 -2.34 10.29 1.10
N PRO A 261 -2.96 9.88 2.21
CA PRO A 261 -2.22 9.69 3.44
C PRO A 261 -1.63 8.30 3.57
N ASP A 262 -0.54 8.18 4.32
CA ASP A 262 0.03 6.90 4.73
C ASP A 262 0.81 7.01 6.04
N VAL A 263 1.10 5.87 6.64
CA VAL A 263 1.97 5.72 7.80
C VAL A 263 3.33 5.22 7.34
N LEU A 264 4.39 6.00 7.64
CA LEU A 264 5.75 5.62 7.29
C LEU A 264 6.27 4.53 8.23
N SER A 265 5.98 3.27 7.90
CA SER A 265 6.61 2.09 8.51
C SER A 265 7.83 1.63 7.69
N PRO A 266 8.84 0.95 8.26
CA PRO A 266 9.99 0.49 7.49
C PRO A 266 9.68 -0.54 6.38
N THR A 267 8.55 -1.25 6.47
CA THR A 267 8.26 -2.44 5.64
C THR A 267 8.28 -2.17 4.14
N HIS A 268 7.50 -1.19 3.63
CA HIS A 268 7.41 -0.94 2.18
C HIS A 268 8.76 -0.52 1.60
N SER A 269 9.48 0.36 2.29
CA SER A 269 10.83 0.80 1.94
C SER A 269 11.81 -0.37 1.92
N HIS A 270 11.77 -1.25 2.92
CA HIS A 270 12.62 -2.44 3.00
C HIS A 270 12.34 -3.42 1.85
N LEU A 271 11.08 -3.70 1.54
CA LEU A 271 10.70 -4.58 0.42
C LEU A 271 11.16 -4.01 -0.94
N LEU A 272 11.11 -2.69 -1.13
CA LEU A 272 11.69 -2.04 -2.30
C LEU A 272 13.21 -2.22 -2.34
N THR A 273 13.90 -2.02 -1.21
CA THR A 273 15.35 -2.25 -1.12
C THR A 273 15.72 -3.69 -1.46
N LEU A 274 15.04 -4.68 -0.88
CA LEU A 274 15.28 -6.10 -1.17
C LEU A 274 15.05 -6.40 -2.66
N SER A 275 13.98 -5.87 -3.24
CA SER A 275 13.68 -6.06 -4.66
C SER A 275 14.76 -5.51 -5.57
N LEU A 276 15.54 -4.50 -5.13
CA LEU A 276 16.61 -3.90 -5.91
C LEU A 276 17.99 -4.46 -5.60
N ALA A 277 18.19 -4.99 -4.39
CA ALA A 277 19.49 -5.40 -3.87
C ALA A 277 20.16 -6.46 -4.74
N ASP A 278 19.42 -7.46 -5.21
CA ASP A 278 19.96 -8.52 -6.07
C ASP A 278 20.30 -8.02 -7.48
N HIS A 279 19.59 -7.01 -7.98
CA HIS A 279 19.83 -6.47 -9.32
C HIS A 279 20.96 -5.44 -9.35
N VAL A 280 21.16 -4.70 -8.26
CA VAL A 280 22.19 -3.65 -8.18
C VAL A 280 22.85 -3.58 -6.78
N PRO A 281 23.58 -4.62 -6.33
CA PRO A 281 24.12 -4.69 -4.96
C PRO A 281 25.00 -3.48 -4.59
N ALA A 282 25.70 -2.91 -5.58
CA ALA A 282 26.57 -1.74 -5.39
C ALA A 282 25.83 -0.46 -4.94
N LEU A 283 24.50 -0.40 -5.08
CA LEU A 283 23.67 0.69 -4.57
C LEU A 283 23.23 0.47 -3.11
N PHE A 284 23.18 -0.79 -2.67
CA PHE A 284 22.62 -1.25 -1.40
C PHE A 284 23.64 -2.12 -0.64
N PRO A 285 24.66 -1.52 -0.03
CA PRO A 285 25.67 -2.29 0.70
C PRO A 285 25.06 -3.06 1.90
N ALA A 286 25.67 -4.19 2.25
CA ALA A 286 25.14 -5.18 3.20
C ALA A 286 24.82 -4.61 4.60
N ASP A 287 25.54 -3.57 5.01
CA ASP A 287 25.28 -2.83 6.26
C ASP A 287 23.90 -2.16 6.25
N GLN A 288 23.43 -1.66 5.10
CA GLN A 288 22.08 -1.08 4.96
C GLN A 288 20.97 -2.14 4.94
N LEU A 289 21.25 -3.33 4.39
CA LEU A 289 20.31 -4.46 4.39
C LEU A 289 20.06 -5.00 5.81
N SER A 290 21.09 -5.01 6.66
CA SER A 290 20.96 -5.44 8.06
C SER A 290 20.25 -4.44 8.97
N LYS A 291 20.41 -3.12 8.71
CA LYS A 291 19.81 -2.03 9.51
C LYS A 291 18.33 -1.77 9.25
N THR A 292 17.79 -2.31 8.16
CA THR A 292 16.36 -2.20 7.82
C THR A 292 15.52 -3.35 8.36
N LEU A 293 16.14 -4.34 9.01
CA LEU A 293 15.46 -5.29 9.86
C LEU A 293 15.11 -4.58 11.17
N PRO A 294 13.84 -4.50 11.59
CA PRO A 294 13.58 -4.35 13.01
C PRO A 294 14.23 -5.57 13.67
N SER A 295 15.28 -5.34 14.47
CA SER A 295 15.82 -6.40 15.34
C SER A 295 14.64 -7.01 16.10
N PRO A 296 14.47 -8.34 16.10
CA PRO A 296 13.45 -8.99 16.91
C PRO A 296 13.91 -9.00 18.37
N SER A 297 14.24 -7.83 18.94
CA SER A 297 14.28 -7.66 20.39
C SER A 297 12.86 -7.38 20.86
N LEU A 298 11.99 -8.37 20.73
CA LEU A 298 10.85 -8.52 21.63
C LEU A 298 11.40 -8.94 23.00
N SER A 299 12.19 -8.08 23.65
CA SER A 299 12.34 -8.15 25.09
C SER A 299 11.17 -7.40 25.69
N PHE A 300 10.05 -8.10 25.89
CA PHE A 300 9.12 -7.71 26.93
C PHE A 300 9.87 -7.82 28.26
N SER A 301 10.51 -6.73 28.69
CA SER A 301 11.03 -6.65 30.06
C SER A 301 9.84 -6.41 30.97
N SER A 302 9.31 -7.49 31.54
CA SER A 302 8.45 -7.46 32.70
C SER A 302 9.26 -6.97 33.91
N SER A 303 9.38 -5.66 34.07
CA SER A 303 9.85 -5.08 35.34
C SER A 303 9.24 -3.71 35.55
N SER A 304 8.20 -3.70 36.38
CA SER A 304 7.73 -2.54 37.13
C SER A 304 8.88 -1.99 37.96
N THR A 305 9.44 -0.85 37.54
CA THR A 305 10.04 0.19 38.39
C THR A 305 10.33 1.41 37.53
N HIS A 306 9.87 2.58 37.99
CA HIS A 306 10.03 3.91 37.39
C HIS A 306 11.33 4.14 36.58
N PRO A 307 11.27 4.75 35.37
CA PRO A 307 12.46 5.28 34.74
C PRO A 307 12.79 6.65 35.36
N GLN A 308 13.87 6.70 36.13
CA GLN A 308 14.63 7.93 36.27
C GLN A 308 15.17 8.30 34.88
N LYS A 309 15.03 9.58 34.50
CA LYS A 309 15.71 10.18 33.37
C LYS A 309 17.22 9.92 33.48
N GLN A 310 17.73 8.96 32.73
CA GLN A 310 19.08 9.01 32.20
C GLN A 310 18.96 9.59 30.81
N GLU A 311 19.47 10.80 30.65
CA GLU A 311 19.92 11.35 29.38
C GLU A 311 21.03 10.41 28.90
N GLN A 312 20.67 9.43 28.10
CA GLN A 312 21.59 8.53 27.43
C GLN A 312 21.48 8.89 25.95
N ASP A 313 22.59 9.36 25.39
CA ASP A 313 22.73 9.91 24.05
C ASP A 313 21.95 9.09 22.99
N ASP A 314 20.94 9.72 22.38
CA ASP A 314 20.06 9.21 21.30
C ASP A 314 20.81 8.98 19.95
N ASP A 315 22.10 8.65 19.97
CA ASP A 315 22.95 8.66 18.76
C ASP A 315 23.06 7.29 18.04
N ASP A 316 22.36 6.23 18.48
CA ASP A 316 22.38 4.91 17.81
C ASP A 316 20.99 4.35 17.42
N ASP A 317 19.94 5.18 17.42
CA ASP A 317 18.69 4.81 16.76
C ASP A 317 18.95 4.88 15.24
N GLY A 318 18.94 3.72 14.56
CA GLY A 318 19.37 3.57 13.17
C GLY A 318 18.81 4.65 12.24
N ASP A 319 19.48 4.94 11.11
CA ASP A 319 19.04 5.95 10.13
C ASP A 319 17.65 5.59 9.54
N LEU A 320 16.58 5.97 10.25
CA LEU A 320 15.18 5.75 9.91
C LEU A 320 14.65 6.78 8.90
N SER A 321 15.53 7.62 8.33
CA SER A 321 15.11 8.54 7.26
C SER A 321 14.65 7.74 6.03
N LEU A 322 13.49 8.11 5.47
CA LEU A 322 12.96 7.45 4.29
C LEU A 322 13.95 7.62 3.12
N PRO A 323 14.49 6.54 2.52
CA PRO A 323 15.44 6.71 1.43
C PRO A 323 14.84 7.50 0.26
N GLN A 324 15.63 8.42 -0.32
CA GLN A 324 15.14 9.27 -1.40
C GLN A 324 14.65 8.43 -2.59
N GLY A 325 13.41 8.69 -3.03
CA GLY A 325 12.70 7.91 -4.04
C GLY A 325 11.72 6.89 -3.48
N HIS A 326 11.83 6.52 -2.19
CA HIS A 326 10.95 5.51 -1.58
C HIS A 326 9.55 6.04 -1.26
N HIS A 327 9.32 7.35 -1.25
CA HIS A 327 7.97 7.92 -1.14
C HIS A 327 7.00 7.39 -2.21
N LEU A 328 7.51 6.90 -3.34
CA LEU A 328 6.71 6.30 -4.41
C LEU A 328 5.95 5.03 -3.99
N VAL A 329 6.40 4.30 -2.97
CA VAL A 329 5.75 3.06 -2.50
C VAL A 329 4.83 3.28 -1.29
N TYR A 330 4.69 4.51 -0.80
CA TYR A 330 3.76 4.86 0.30
C TYR A 330 2.53 5.61 -0.21
N PHE A 331 2.69 6.43 -1.25
CA PHE A 331 1.61 7.32 -1.68
C PHE A 331 1.03 6.96 -3.07
N PRO A 332 0.65 5.70 -3.39
CA PRO A 332 -0.01 5.44 -4.67
C PRO A 332 -1.45 5.98 -4.69
N LEU A 333 -2.00 6.20 -5.88
CA LEU A 333 -3.45 6.39 -6.01
C LEU A 333 -4.15 5.06 -5.78
N GLN A 334 -4.97 4.98 -4.73
CA GLN A 334 -5.64 3.75 -4.31
C GLN A 334 -7.04 3.68 -4.95
N LEU A 335 -7.11 3.16 -6.17
CA LEU A 335 -8.38 2.91 -6.87
C LEU A 335 -8.65 1.40 -6.96
N PRO A 336 -9.86 0.92 -6.61
CA PRO A 336 -10.20 -0.48 -6.83
C PRO A 336 -10.13 -0.82 -8.33
N PRO A 337 -9.82 -2.07 -8.71
CA PRO A 337 -9.69 -2.49 -10.11
C PRO A 337 -10.89 -2.12 -11.00
N SER A 338 -12.11 -2.08 -10.43
CA SER A 338 -13.34 -1.68 -11.13
C SER A 338 -13.37 -0.21 -11.57
N LYS A 339 -12.48 0.64 -11.04
CA LYS A 339 -12.35 2.06 -11.38
C LYS A 339 -11.11 2.35 -12.24
N LEU A 340 -10.31 1.35 -12.57
CA LEU A 340 -9.16 1.51 -13.46
C LEU A 340 -9.60 1.55 -14.93
N MET A 341 -8.79 2.20 -15.76
CA MET A 341 -8.89 2.14 -17.20
C MET A 341 -8.59 0.71 -17.70
N PRO A 342 -9.01 0.33 -18.92
CA PRO A 342 -8.79 -1.01 -19.46
C PRO A 342 -7.33 -1.48 -19.49
N ASP A 343 -6.37 -0.56 -19.55
CA ASP A 343 -4.94 -0.85 -19.52
C ASP A 343 -4.37 -0.92 -18.09
N GLY A 344 -5.20 -0.75 -17.06
CA GLY A 344 -4.82 -0.75 -15.65
C GLY A 344 -4.34 0.60 -15.11
N THR A 345 -4.45 1.68 -15.91
CA THR A 345 -4.11 3.04 -15.47
C THR A 345 -5.25 3.70 -14.69
N ASP A 346 -4.94 4.67 -13.83
CA ASP A 346 -5.97 5.51 -13.20
C ASP A 346 -6.54 6.54 -14.20
N PRO A 347 -7.85 6.86 -14.11
CA PRO A 347 -8.47 7.90 -14.92
C PRO A 347 -8.27 9.33 -14.39
N ALA A 348 -7.63 9.49 -13.21
CA ALA A 348 -7.50 10.78 -12.53
C ALA A 348 -6.64 11.76 -13.33
N HIS A 349 -5.56 11.27 -13.96
CA HIS A 349 -4.68 12.11 -14.79
C HIS A 349 -5.05 12.13 -16.27
N TRP A 350 -6.07 11.38 -16.68
CA TRP A 350 -6.43 11.21 -18.09
C TRP A 350 -7.10 12.47 -18.66
N PRO A 351 -6.59 13.08 -19.74
CA PRO A 351 -7.13 14.33 -20.27
C PRO A 351 -8.41 14.16 -21.10
N GLY A 352 -8.80 12.92 -21.43
CA GLY A 352 -9.99 12.61 -22.22
C GLY A 352 -9.68 11.96 -23.56
N ALA A 353 -10.72 11.44 -24.22
CA ALA A 353 -10.61 10.83 -25.54
C ALA A 353 -10.21 11.88 -26.59
N PRO A 354 -9.46 11.50 -27.65
CA PRO A 354 -9.02 10.15 -28.01
C PRO A 354 -7.68 9.71 -27.41
N PHE A 355 -7.12 10.42 -26.41
CA PHE A 355 -5.78 10.17 -25.89
C PHE A 355 -5.75 9.11 -24.79
N VAL A 356 -5.83 7.84 -25.18
CA VAL A 356 -5.97 6.70 -24.25
C VAL A 356 -4.66 6.04 -23.82
N ARG A 357 -3.56 6.23 -24.57
CA ARG A 357 -2.26 5.64 -24.26
C ARG A 357 -1.47 6.58 -23.37
N ARG A 358 -0.96 6.10 -22.23
CA ARG A 358 -0.24 6.91 -21.24
C ARG A 358 1.22 6.49 -21.10
N MET A 359 2.13 7.47 -21.04
CA MET A 359 3.53 7.24 -20.71
C MET A 359 4.06 8.23 -19.67
N TRP A 360 5.03 7.78 -18.88
CA TRP A 360 5.80 8.62 -17.96
C TRP A 360 6.93 9.31 -18.73
N ALA A 361 6.78 10.60 -19.03
CA ALA A 361 7.77 11.36 -19.81
C ALA A 361 8.95 11.87 -18.96
N GLY A 362 8.82 11.87 -17.63
CA GLY A 362 9.85 12.30 -16.70
C GLY A 362 9.25 13.02 -15.51
N GLY A 363 10.05 13.86 -14.87
CA GLY A 363 9.58 14.59 -13.71
C GLY A 363 10.66 15.40 -13.03
N GLU A 364 10.33 15.86 -11.85
CA GLU A 364 11.20 16.62 -10.98
C GLU A 364 10.87 16.27 -9.54
N VAL A 365 11.90 16.15 -8.70
CA VAL A 365 11.73 15.98 -7.25
C VAL A 365 12.68 16.93 -6.54
N VAL A 366 12.18 17.56 -5.47
CA VAL A 366 12.92 18.47 -4.60
C VAL A 366 12.73 18.00 -3.16
N PHE A 367 13.84 17.87 -2.43
CA PHE A 367 13.89 17.58 -1.01
C PHE A 367 14.36 18.85 -0.30
N ARG A 368 13.50 19.40 0.57
CA ARG A 368 13.79 20.63 1.31
C ARG A 368 14.70 20.35 2.50
N ASP A 369 15.35 21.40 3.01
CA ASP A 369 16.16 21.28 4.22
C ASP A 369 15.35 20.73 5.41
N GLY A 370 15.90 19.72 6.08
CA GLY A 370 15.24 19.05 7.20
C GLY A 370 14.21 17.99 6.80
N TRP A 371 14.08 17.63 5.52
CA TRP A 371 13.13 16.60 5.07
C TRP A 371 13.31 15.26 5.78
N GLU A 372 14.55 14.87 6.14
CA GLU A 372 14.81 13.61 6.85
C GLU A 372 14.13 13.55 8.21
N ARG A 373 13.93 14.71 8.86
CA ARG A 373 13.25 14.77 10.16
C ARG A 373 11.77 14.43 10.02
N ASP A 374 11.14 14.87 8.95
CA ASP A 374 9.69 14.80 8.77
C ASP A 374 9.28 13.53 8.00
N MET A 375 10.16 13.00 7.15
CA MET A 375 9.98 11.74 6.41
C MET A 375 10.68 10.56 7.10
N ARG A 376 10.51 10.39 8.42
CA ARG A 376 11.05 9.23 9.16
C ARG A 376 10.10 8.05 9.11
N MET A 377 10.67 6.85 9.04
CA MET A 377 9.95 5.57 9.05
C MET A 377 9.72 5.05 10.48
N ASP A 378 9.24 5.92 11.37
CA ASP A 378 8.99 5.64 12.79
C ASP A 378 7.49 5.44 13.11
N GLY A 379 6.68 5.14 12.08
CA GLY A 379 5.24 4.97 12.22
C GLY A 379 4.45 6.28 12.26
N ARG A 380 5.06 7.43 11.97
CA ARG A 380 4.34 8.69 11.83
C ARG A 380 3.44 8.73 10.59
N GLY A 381 2.35 9.49 10.70
CA GLY A 381 1.47 9.81 9.57
C GLY A 381 2.06 10.92 8.69
N VAL A 382 2.05 10.69 7.38
CA VAL A 382 2.47 11.65 6.34
C VAL A 382 1.38 11.73 5.29
N VAL A 383 1.21 12.91 4.69
CA VAL A 383 0.20 13.15 3.66
C VAL A 383 0.89 13.58 2.38
N CYS A 384 0.46 12.99 1.26
CA CYS A 384 0.70 13.51 -0.07
C CYS A 384 -0.54 14.25 -0.57
N GLU A 385 -0.42 15.54 -0.88
CA GLU A 385 -1.42 16.27 -1.65
C GLU A 385 -1.04 16.23 -3.12
N GLU A 386 -1.94 15.72 -3.96
CA GLU A 386 -1.79 15.66 -5.41
C GLU A 386 -2.74 16.63 -6.12
N SER A 387 -2.23 17.37 -7.08
CA SER A 387 -3.00 18.24 -7.98
C SER A 387 -2.57 18.05 -9.42
N VAL A 388 -3.51 18.21 -10.35
CA VAL A 388 -3.26 18.05 -11.79
C VAL A 388 -3.21 19.44 -12.43
N GLY A 389 -2.11 19.73 -13.11
CA GLY A 389 -1.88 20.98 -13.82
C GLY A 389 -2.61 21.04 -15.17
N GLU A 390 -2.55 22.20 -15.81
CA GLU A 390 -3.19 22.38 -17.11
C GLU A 390 -2.57 21.46 -18.19
N PRO A 391 -3.40 20.84 -19.04
CA PRO A 391 -2.92 20.00 -20.11
C PRO A 391 -2.35 20.86 -21.24
N VAL A 392 -1.19 20.45 -21.78
CA VAL A 392 -0.51 21.11 -22.90
C VAL A 392 -0.45 20.16 -24.08
N MET A 393 -1.11 20.51 -25.18
CA MET A 393 -0.99 19.77 -26.42
C MET A 393 0.25 20.20 -27.19
N LYS A 394 0.96 19.23 -27.76
CA LYS A 394 2.01 19.44 -28.76
C LYS A 394 1.64 18.75 -30.05
N GLU A 395 1.83 19.46 -31.16
CA GLU A 395 1.60 18.94 -32.51
C GLU A 395 2.56 17.76 -32.79
N GLY A 396 2.05 16.76 -33.51
CA GLY A 396 2.82 15.63 -34.02
C GLY A 396 3.40 15.88 -35.42
N LYS A 397 4.01 14.87 -36.05
CA LYS A 397 4.47 15.01 -37.45
C LYS A 397 3.34 14.87 -38.48
N GLY A 398 2.15 14.46 -38.02
CA GLY A 398 0.95 14.33 -38.82
C GLY A 398 -0.30 14.24 -37.94
N GLU A 399 -1.47 14.23 -38.59
CA GLU A 399 -2.76 14.06 -37.92
C GLU A 399 -2.79 12.75 -37.13
N GLY A 400 -3.22 12.81 -35.86
CA GLY A 400 -3.26 11.65 -34.97
C GLY A 400 -1.97 11.39 -34.19
N GLU A 401 -0.88 12.11 -34.47
CA GLU A 401 0.38 12.02 -33.73
C GLU A 401 0.53 13.08 -32.62
N GLU A 402 -0.54 13.84 -32.32
CA GLU A 402 -0.50 14.84 -31.27
C GLU A 402 -0.29 14.20 -29.90
N LYS A 403 0.36 14.94 -29.01
CA LYS A 403 0.67 14.50 -27.64
C LYS A 403 0.10 15.49 -26.65
N VAL A 404 -0.58 15.00 -25.63
CA VAL A 404 -1.07 15.82 -24.53
C VAL A 404 -0.21 15.57 -23.31
N PHE A 405 0.50 16.60 -22.86
CA PHE A 405 1.30 16.57 -21.65
C PHE A 405 0.44 17.03 -20.48
N VAL A 406 0.49 16.28 -19.37
CA VAL A 406 -0.17 16.61 -18.11
C VAL A 406 0.88 16.57 -17.02
N GLU A 407 1.01 17.67 -16.30
CA GLU A 407 1.87 17.72 -15.11
C GLU A 407 1.03 17.41 -13.87
N VAL A 408 1.53 16.52 -13.02
CA VAL A 408 0.90 16.17 -11.74
C VAL A 408 1.84 16.61 -10.64
N LYS A 409 1.40 17.59 -9.84
CA LYS A 409 2.16 18.14 -8.73
C LYS A 409 1.78 17.40 -7.44
N ARG A 410 2.79 16.96 -6.70
CA ARG A 410 2.64 16.19 -5.46
C ARG A 410 3.47 16.81 -4.36
N LEU A 411 2.84 17.10 -3.23
CA LEU A 411 3.42 17.76 -2.07
C LEU A 411 3.34 16.83 -0.89
N TYR A 412 4.48 16.54 -0.25
CA TYR A 412 4.56 15.56 0.84
C TYR A 412 5.00 16.23 2.14
N GLY A 413 4.36 15.89 3.25
CA GLY A 413 4.78 16.33 4.57
C GLY A 413 3.89 15.82 5.69
N VAL A 414 4.28 16.12 6.93
CA VAL A 414 3.47 15.81 8.11
C VAL A 414 2.18 16.65 8.04
N GLY A 415 1.02 16.00 8.20
CA GLY A 415 -0.27 16.68 8.20
C GLY A 415 -0.42 17.63 9.40
N ASP A 416 -1.17 18.72 9.25
CA ASP A 416 -1.45 19.65 10.35
C ASP A 416 -2.22 18.93 11.47
N GLY A 417 -1.55 18.78 12.62
CA GLY A 417 -1.97 17.97 13.76
C GLY A 417 -3.32 18.44 14.32
N ARG A 418 -4.38 17.72 13.94
CA ARG A 418 -5.70 17.63 14.61
C ARG A 418 -6.64 16.62 13.93
N ARG A 419 -6.40 16.22 12.66
CA ARG A 419 -7.21 15.20 11.93
C ARG A 419 -6.42 14.34 10.92
N GLY A 420 -5.12 14.13 11.12
CA GLY A 420 -4.31 13.14 10.38
C GLY A 420 -4.09 13.34 8.88
N PHE A 421 -5.02 13.91 8.12
CA PHE A 421 -5.08 13.86 6.66
C PHE A 421 -5.50 15.21 6.05
N ALA A 422 -4.90 16.30 6.52
CA ALA A 422 -5.02 17.61 5.89
C ALA A 422 -3.79 17.87 5.00
N SER A 423 -3.94 18.78 4.04
CA SER A 423 -2.84 19.32 3.23
C SER A 423 -1.60 19.62 4.09
N PRO A 424 -0.39 19.24 3.66
CA PRO A 424 0.82 19.46 4.45
C PRO A 424 1.13 20.97 4.55
N LYS A 425 1.15 21.51 5.79
CA LYS A 425 1.59 22.89 6.05
C LYS A 425 3.11 22.95 6.06
N GLY A 426 3.71 23.12 4.88
CA GLY A 426 5.16 23.11 4.70
C GLY A 426 5.63 21.77 4.13
N PRO A 427 5.32 21.47 2.85
CA PRO A 427 5.77 20.23 2.23
C PRO A 427 7.31 20.17 2.23
N VAL A 428 7.84 19.03 2.66
CA VAL A 428 9.28 18.77 2.76
C VAL A 428 9.83 18.02 1.54
N VAL A 429 8.95 17.36 0.79
CA VAL A 429 9.26 16.84 -0.54
C VAL A 429 8.23 17.39 -1.53
N GLU A 430 8.71 17.81 -2.69
CA GLU A 430 7.87 18.27 -3.80
C GLU A 430 8.22 17.46 -5.04
N GLU A 431 7.22 16.94 -5.73
CA GLU A 431 7.39 16.17 -6.96
C GLU A 431 6.48 16.73 -8.06
N VAL A 432 7.02 16.85 -9.27
CA VAL A 432 6.25 17.08 -10.48
C VAL A 432 6.43 15.88 -11.39
N ARG A 433 5.34 15.16 -11.68
CA ARG A 433 5.33 14.06 -12.65
C ARG A 433 4.86 14.59 -13.99
N ARG A 434 5.57 14.25 -15.06
CA ARG A 434 5.21 14.66 -16.42
C ARG A 434 4.70 13.45 -17.16
N LEU A 435 3.39 13.41 -17.37
CA LEU A 435 2.71 12.35 -18.12
C LEU A 435 2.47 12.82 -19.55
N VAL A 436 2.55 11.88 -20.50
CA VAL A 436 2.20 12.14 -21.90
C VAL A 436 1.14 11.15 -22.34
N PHE A 437 0.09 11.68 -22.96
CA PHE A 437 -1.03 10.93 -23.49
C PHE A 437 -1.04 10.99 -25.02
N MET A 438 -1.28 9.84 -25.63
CA MET A 438 -1.26 9.62 -27.09
C MET A 438 -2.54 8.89 -27.51
N ARG A 439 -2.92 9.03 -28.78
CA ARG A 439 -4.04 8.28 -29.34
C ARG A 439 -3.72 6.79 -29.46
N SER A 440 -4.78 5.97 -29.50
CA SER A 440 -4.66 4.52 -29.75
C SER A 440 -3.95 4.24 -31.07
N ARG A 441 -3.27 3.08 -31.16
CA ARG A 441 -2.67 2.54 -32.38
C ARG A 441 -3.65 1.55 -33.04
N GLU A 442 -4.81 1.99 -33.48
CA GLU A 442 -5.77 1.10 -34.18
C GLU A 442 -5.65 1.19 -35.70
N GLY A 443 -5.72 0.03 -36.39
CA GLY A 443 -6.04 -0.05 -37.83
C GLY A 443 -4.90 -0.32 -38.83
N GLY A 444 -3.67 -0.63 -38.39
CA GLY A 444 -2.58 -1.00 -39.30
C GLY A 444 -1.62 -2.01 -38.68
N VAL A 445 -0.73 -2.61 -39.48
CA VAL A 445 0.44 -3.36 -38.98
C VAL A 445 1.07 -2.47 -37.92
N VAL A 446 1.08 -2.91 -36.66
CA VAL A 446 1.78 -2.22 -35.60
C VAL A 446 3.25 -2.28 -35.98
N LYS A 447 3.72 -1.28 -36.74
CA LYS A 447 5.15 -1.11 -37.00
C LYS A 447 5.76 -0.99 -35.62
N GLY A 448 6.67 -1.90 -35.28
CA GLY A 448 7.40 -1.83 -34.02
C GLY A 448 7.91 -0.41 -33.85
N VAL A 449 7.92 0.11 -32.61
CA VAL A 449 8.40 1.47 -32.33
C VAL A 449 9.72 1.66 -33.09
N GLU A 450 9.71 2.51 -34.13
CA GLU A 450 10.88 2.69 -34.99
C GLU A 450 12.06 3.04 -34.08
N ARG A 451 13.20 2.37 -34.31
CA ARG A 451 14.48 2.75 -33.69
C ARG A 451 14.83 4.15 -34.20
N GLY A 452 14.28 5.18 -33.57
CA GLY A 452 14.79 6.53 -33.71
C GLY A 452 16.28 6.50 -33.38
N GLY A 453 17.09 7.28 -34.10
CA GLY A 453 18.53 7.33 -33.85
C GLY A 453 18.80 7.50 -32.36
N PHE A 454 19.59 6.61 -31.77
CA PHE A 454 19.85 6.67 -30.34
C PHE A 454 20.66 7.92 -30.00
N VAL A 455 20.18 8.69 -29.03
CA VAL A 455 20.92 9.83 -28.51
C VAL A 455 22.14 9.27 -27.78
N ARG A 456 23.35 9.71 -28.16
CA ARG A 456 24.56 9.29 -27.46
C ARG A 456 24.62 9.89 -26.06
N ALA A 457 25.23 9.15 -25.14
CA ALA A 457 25.52 9.64 -23.80
C ALA A 457 26.26 10.99 -23.86
N PRO A 458 25.94 11.94 -22.96
CA PRO A 458 26.47 13.29 -23.00
C PRO A 458 27.98 13.36 -22.71
N ALA A 459 28.53 12.36 -22.02
CA ALA A 459 29.93 12.28 -21.64
C ALA A 459 30.29 10.89 -21.08
N THR A 460 31.58 10.66 -20.82
CA THR A 460 32.05 9.50 -20.04
C THR A 460 31.55 9.61 -18.59
N PRO A 461 30.96 8.55 -18.01
CA PRO A 461 30.54 8.54 -16.61
C PRO A 461 31.72 8.46 -15.65
N GLU A 462 31.56 9.04 -14.45
CA GLU A 462 32.50 8.87 -13.33
C GLU A 462 32.14 7.63 -12.50
N PHE A 463 30.84 7.37 -12.34
CA PHE A 463 30.30 6.18 -11.69
C PHE A 463 29.30 5.50 -12.61
N THR A 464 29.29 4.16 -12.58
CA THR A 464 28.39 3.35 -13.37
C THR A 464 27.87 2.19 -12.53
N PHE A 465 26.56 1.96 -12.60
CA PHE A 465 25.88 0.87 -11.92
C PHE A 465 25.06 0.10 -12.96
N THR A 466 25.42 -1.17 -13.16
CA THR A 466 24.79 -2.02 -14.18
C THR A 466 23.71 -2.88 -13.56
N LEU A 467 22.59 -3.04 -14.25
CA LEU A 467 21.51 -3.93 -13.85
C LEU A 467 20.78 -4.51 -15.07
N LYS A 468 20.16 -5.67 -14.86
CA LYS A 468 19.26 -6.31 -15.83
C LYS A 468 17.92 -6.59 -15.13
N PRO A 469 16.88 -5.78 -15.36
CA PRO A 469 15.56 -6.04 -14.79
C PRO A 469 14.99 -7.35 -15.32
N ASP A 470 14.33 -8.10 -14.44
CA ASP A 470 13.50 -9.23 -14.81
C ASP A 470 12.01 -8.94 -14.53
N ALA A 471 11.16 -9.91 -14.82
CA ALA A 471 9.73 -9.78 -14.57
C ALA A 471 9.40 -9.72 -13.07
N THR A 472 10.22 -10.35 -12.21
CA THR A 472 10.04 -10.37 -10.75
C THR A 472 10.20 -8.98 -10.16
N LEU A 473 11.26 -8.26 -10.54
CA LEU A 473 11.47 -6.87 -10.13
C LEU A 473 10.29 -5.97 -10.54
N LEU A 474 9.83 -6.11 -11.79
CA LEU A 474 8.69 -5.33 -12.27
C LEU A 474 7.40 -5.68 -11.52
N PHE A 475 7.16 -6.95 -11.21
CA PHE A 475 6.02 -7.39 -10.43
C PHE A 475 6.04 -6.81 -9.01
N HIS A 476 7.16 -6.94 -8.29
CA HIS A 476 7.31 -6.37 -6.94
C HIS A 476 7.13 -4.85 -6.94
N PHE A 477 7.75 -4.16 -7.90
CA PHE A 477 7.62 -2.70 -8.00
C PHE A 477 6.18 -2.28 -8.34
N SER A 478 5.50 -3.02 -9.22
CA SER A 478 4.08 -2.78 -9.54
C SER A 478 3.19 -2.97 -8.31
N ALA A 479 3.42 -4.01 -7.52
CA ALA A 479 2.67 -4.28 -6.30
C ALA A 479 2.89 -3.18 -5.25
N LEU A 480 4.16 -2.83 -4.98
CA LEU A 480 4.52 -1.80 -3.99
C LEU A 480 4.06 -0.39 -4.38
N THR A 481 3.96 -0.09 -5.68
CA THR A 481 3.48 1.22 -6.16
C THR A 481 2.00 1.21 -6.57
N TYR A 482 1.29 0.10 -6.31
CA TYR A 482 -0.10 -0.12 -6.73
C TYR A 482 -0.36 0.27 -8.19
N ASN A 483 0.58 -0.09 -9.07
CA ASN A 483 0.59 0.29 -10.48
C ASN A 483 0.29 -0.92 -11.36
N ALA A 484 -0.97 -1.07 -11.76
CA ALA A 484 -1.46 -2.19 -12.56
C ALA A 484 -1.34 -1.96 -14.09
N HIS A 485 -0.55 -0.97 -14.54
CA HIS A 485 -0.47 -0.65 -15.96
C HIS A 485 0.11 -1.81 -16.77
N SER A 486 -0.66 -2.26 -17.78
CA SER A 486 -0.44 -3.49 -18.54
C SER A 486 0.91 -3.55 -19.23
N ILE A 487 1.52 -2.40 -19.56
CA ILE A 487 2.86 -2.37 -20.17
C ILE A 487 3.98 -2.93 -19.27
N HIS A 488 3.70 -3.11 -17.98
CA HIS A 488 4.63 -3.67 -16.99
C HIS A 488 4.35 -5.14 -16.66
N LEU A 489 3.18 -5.66 -17.04
CA LEU A 489 2.65 -6.96 -16.58
C LEU A 489 2.34 -7.93 -17.72
N ASP A 490 1.87 -7.42 -18.86
CA ASP A 490 1.39 -8.23 -19.98
C ASP A 490 2.25 -8.00 -21.23
N SER A 491 3.05 -9.00 -21.58
CA SER A 491 3.92 -8.95 -22.75
C SER A 491 3.15 -8.97 -24.08
N ASP A 492 1.97 -9.59 -24.11
CA ASP A 492 1.12 -9.64 -25.29
C ASP A 492 0.44 -8.29 -25.51
N TYR A 493 0.01 -7.62 -24.45
CA TYR A 493 -0.44 -6.22 -24.51
C TYR A 493 0.67 -5.32 -25.09
N CYS A 494 1.88 -5.39 -24.53
CA CYS A 494 3.03 -4.63 -25.03
C CYS A 494 3.27 -4.81 -26.53
N ARG A 495 3.30 -6.07 -27.01
CA ARG A 495 3.64 -6.39 -28.40
C ARG A 495 2.50 -6.08 -29.35
N ASN A 496 1.30 -6.52 -29.02
CA ASN A 496 0.20 -6.59 -29.98
C ASN A 496 -0.75 -5.39 -29.90
N ARG A 497 -0.80 -4.68 -28.76
CA ARG A 497 -1.59 -3.44 -28.62
C ARG A 497 -0.73 -2.19 -28.73
N GLU A 498 0.42 -2.20 -28.07
CA GLU A 498 1.27 -1.03 -27.93
C GLU A 498 2.44 -0.98 -28.93
N GLY A 499 2.86 -2.11 -29.50
CA GLY A 499 3.98 -2.18 -30.47
C GLY A 499 5.38 -2.13 -29.86
N TYR A 500 5.50 -2.40 -28.57
CA TYR A 500 6.77 -2.56 -27.86
C TYR A 500 7.29 -4.01 -27.98
N LYS A 501 8.61 -4.21 -27.94
CA LYS A 501 9.19 -5.57 -28.06
C LYS A 501 8.91 -6.49 -26.85
N GLY A 502 8.59 -5.92 -25.70
CA GLY A 502 8.35 -6.65 -24.45
C GLY A 502 7.93 -5.71 -23.33
N LEU A 503 7.97 -6.22 -22.09
CA LEU A 503 7.64 -5.46 -20.89
C LEU A 503 8.54 -4.24 -20.73
N LEU A 504 7.93 -3.12 -20.37
CA LEU A 504 8.64 -1.86 -20.15
C LEU A 504 8.97 -1.68 -18.67
N VAL A 505 10.16 -1.16 -18.39
CA VAL A 505 10.55 -0.72 -17.05
C VAL A 505 9.77 0.54 -16.68
N HIS A 506 9.28 0.63 -15.43
CA HIS A 506 8.54 1.79 -14.94
C HIS A 506 9.37 3.07 -15.00
N GLY A 507 8.79 4.16 -15.48
CA GLY A 507 9.36 5.50 -15.33
C GLY A 507 9.73 5.87 -13.89
N PRO A 508 8.85 5.65 -12.88
CA PRO A 508 9.20 5.88 -11.48
C PRO A 508 10.33 4.99 -10.96
N LEU A 509 10.50 3.76 -11.47
CA LEU A 509 11.64 2.91 -11.11
C LEU A 509 12.97 3.53 -11.59
N SER A 510 12.99 4.14 -12.78
CA SER A 510 14.16 4.91 -13.25
C SER A 510 14.53 6.04 -12.28
N LEU A 511 13.55 6.73 -11.69
CA LEU A 511 13.79 7.77 -10.68
C LEU A 511 14.45 7.18 -9.42
N VAL A 512 13.93 6.06 -8.89
CA VAL A 512 14.50 5.36 -7.72
C VAL A 512 15.96 4.95 -7.98
N LEU A 513 16.24 4.41 -9.16
CA LEU A 513 17.58 4.00 -9.57
C LEU A 513 18.55 5.19 -9.66
N MET A 514 18.13 6.29 -10.28
CA MET A 514 18.96 7.50 -10.39
C MET A 514 19.26 8.14 -9.02
N LEU A 515 18.26 8.25 -8.14
CA LEU A 515 18.45 8.77 -6.78
C LEU A 515 19.38 7.87 -5.96
N SER A 516 19.20 6.55 -6.05
CA SER A 516 20.07 5.57 -5.38
C SER A 516 21.52 5.66 -5.87
N ALA A 517 21.72 5.77 -7.19
CA ALA A 517 23.04 5.93 -7.81
C ALA A 517 23.73 7.24 -7.41
N LEU A 518 22.99 8.35 -7.35
CA LEU A 518 23.51 9.63 -6.87
C LEU A 518 23.94 9.53 -5.39
N ARG A 519 23.10 8.97 -4.51
CA ARG A 519 23.44 8.76 -3.09
C ARG A 519 24.63 7.84 -2.89
N ALA A 520 24.77 6.79 -3.70
CA ALA A 520 25.93 5.90 -3.67
C ALA A 520 27.20 6.61 -4.15
N SER A 521 27.10 7.44 -5.19
CA SER A 521 28.22 8.23 -5.74
C SER A 521 28.70 9.29 -4.75
N LEU A 522 27.77 10.02 -4.10
CA LEU A 522 28.08 10.98 -3.04
C LEU A 522 28.88 10.35 -1.91
N ARG A 523 28.44 9.19 -1.40
CA ARG A 523 29.16 8.44 -0.35
C ARG A 523 30.59 8.11 -0.76
N LYS A 524 30.81 7.66 -2.01
CA LYS A 524 32.15 7.35 -2.54
C LYS A 524 33.02 8.60 -2.61
N VAL A 525 32.48 9.72 -3.10
CA VAL A 525 33.22 10.99 -3.18
C VAL A 525 33.66 11.48 -1.81
N LEU A 526 32.75 11.45 -0.82
CA LEU A 526 33.05 11.89 0.54
C LEU A 526 34.13 11.03 1.20
N ALA A 527 34.04 9.70 1.03
CA ALA A 527 35.04 8.77 1.57
C ALA A 527 36.45 8.97 0.99
N LEU A 528 36.57 9.51 -0.23
CA LEU A 528 37.85 9.79 -0.89
C LEU A 528 38.46 11.14 -0.51
N THR A 529 37.73 11.98 0.24
CA THR A 529 38.21 13.32 0.62
C THR A 529 39.11 13.20 1.86
N PRO A 530 40.41 13.54 1.79
CA PRO A 530 41.28 13.47 2.96
C PRO A 530 40.73 14.36 4.08
N SER A 531 40.51 13.79 5.26
CA SER A 531 40.11 14.54 6.44
C SER A 531 41.22 15.51 6.86
N GLY A 532 41.25 16.70 6.28
CA GLY A 532 42.13 17.82 6.66
C GLY A 532 41.73 18.50 7.96
N SER A 533 40.67 18.05 8.61
CA SER A 533 40.24 18.55 9.92
C SER A 533 39.43 17.48 10.64
N LYS A 534 40.08 16.71 11.52
CA LYS A 534 39.42 16.03 12.66
C LYS A 534 38.88 17.04 13.69
N GLY A 535 38.26 18.12 13.22
CA GLY A 535 37.76 19.24 14.02
C GLY A 535 36.41 19.79 13.56
N ALA A 536 35.73 19.15 12.60
CA ALA A 536 34.37 19.52 12.16
C ALA A 536 33.42 18.32 12.09
N ALA A 537 33.75 17.23 12.80
CA ALA A 537 32.78 16.20 13.19
C ALA A 537 32.29 16.45 14.63
N GLY A 538 32.25 17.73 15.04
CA GLY A 538 31.51 18.18 16.22
C GLY A 538 30.09 18.49 15.80
N GLU A 539 29.13 17.94 16.54
CA GLU A 539 27.74 18.40 16.72
C GLU A 539 27.09 19.13 15.51
N GLY A 540 26.32 18.40 14.71
CA GLY A 540 25.19 18.98 13.95
C GLY A 540 25.33 19.18 12.44
N HIS A 541 26.40 18.72 11.76
CA HIS A 541 26.43 18.80 10.29
C HIS A 541 25.61 17.68 9.62
N ALA A 542 24.52 18.06 8.95
CA ALA A 542 23.62 17.16 8.24
C ALA A 542 24.34 16.36 7.14
N LYS A 543 24.00 15.07 7.02
CA LYS A 543 24.49 14.16 5.99
C LYS A 543 24.13 14.71 4.59
N PRO A 544 25.06 14.74 3.62
CA PRO A 544 24.76 15.23 2.28
C PRO A 544 23.73 14.35 1.58
N TYR A 545 22.79 15.00 0.91
CA TYR A 545 21.63 14.39 0.27
C TYR A 545 21.37 15.00 -1.12
N VAL A 546 20.52 14.37 -1.93
CA VAL A 546 20.11 14.92 -3.23
C VAL A 546 19.04 15.98 -2.99
N LYS A 547 19.36 17.26 -3.18
CA LYS A 547 18.41 18.36 -2.98
C LYS A 547 17.35 18.41 -4.07
N SER A 548 17.75 18.20 -5.32
CA SER A 548 16.81 18.16 -6.44
C SER A 548 17.28 17.22 -7.56
N LEU A 549 16.33 16.71 -8.34
CA LEU A 549 16.58 15.97 -9.56
C LEU A 549 15.47 16.26 -10.57
N ASN A 550 15.81 16.88 -11.70
CA ASN A 550 14.95 17.00 -12.88
C ASN A 550 15.37 15.98 -13.94
N TYR A 551 14.43 15.22 -14.48
CA TYR A 551 14.73 14.14 -15.42
C TYR A 551 13.67 13.96 -16.51
N ARG A 552 14.08 13.32 -17.61
CA ARG A 552 13.24 12.98 -18.77
C ARG A 552 13.53 11.57 -19.27
N ASN A 553 12.46 10.85 -19.60
CA ASN A 553 12.51 9.56 -20.27
C ASN A 553 12.47 9.81 -21.78
N LEU A 554 13.53 9.42 -22.48
CA LEU A 554 13.74 9.66 -23.90
C LEU A 554 13.43 8.42 -24.74
N ALA A 555 13.71 7.23 -24.21
CA ALA A 555 13.46 5.96 -24.86
C ALA A 555 12.97 4.90 -23.85
N PRO A 556 12.18 3.91 -24.31
CA PRO A 556 11.74 2.81 -23.45
C PRO A 556 12.92 1.93 -23.02
N LEU A 557 12.88 1.52 -21.75
CA LEU A 557 13.75 0.50 -21.16
C LEU A 557 12.95 -0.80 -21.03
N TYR A 558 13.62 -1.95 -21.20
CA TYR A 558 12.96 -3.25 -21.33
C TYR A 558 13.45 -4.27 -20.33
N VAL A 559 12.54 -5.17 -19.93
CA VAL A 559 12.89 -6.38 -19.18
C VAL A 559 13.80 -7.27 -20.00
N GLY A 560 14.78 -7.88 -19.33
CA GLY A 560 15.72 -8.81 -19.93
C GLY A 560 16.85 -8.11 -20.71
N GLU A 561 16.92 -6.79 -20.69
CA GLU A 561 18.01 -6.01 -21.28
C GLU A 561 18.87 -5.37 -20.19
N GLU A 562 20.18 -5.40 -20.41
CA GLU A 562 21.10 -4.69 -19.53
C GLU A 562 20.90 -3.18 -19.71
N MET A 563 20.89 -2.46 -18.58
CA MET A 563 20.96 -1.01 -18.55
C MET A 563 22.01 -0.56 -17.54
N LYS A 564 22.51 0.67 -17.75
CA LYS A 564 23.55 1.27 -16.91
C LYS A 564 23.09 2.62 -16.39
N VAL A 565 23.06 2.76 -15.07
CA VAL A 565 22.84 4.05 -14.39
C VAL A 565 24.19 4.73 -14.24
N CYS A 566 24.34 5.86 -14.91
CA CYS A 566 25.58 6.59 -15.04
C CYS A 566 25.49 7.92 -14.31
N VAL A 567 26.54 8.27 -13.57
CA VAL A 567 26.63 9.51 -12.78
C VAL A 567 27.95 10.19 -13.05
N ARG A 568 27.92 11.52 -13.18
CA ARG A 568 29.10 12.36 -13.30
C ARG A 568 28.87 13.69 -12.59
N ARG A 569 29.92 14.28 -12.00
CA ARG A 569 29.88 15.69 -11.60
C ARG A 569 29.58 16.60 -12.80
N GLY A 570 28.62 17.49 -12.63
CA GLY A 570 28.17 18.48 -13.60
C GLY A 570 28.63 19.89 -13.25
N LYS A 571 28.01 20.90 -13.87
CA LYS A 571 28.22 22.31 -13.49
C LYS A 571 27.59 22.57 -12.12
N ALA A 572 28.33 23.19 -11.22
CA ALA A 572 27.81 23.69 -9.95
C ALA A 572 26.70 24.73 -10.16
N GLU A 573 25.81 24.84 -9.16
CA GLU A 573 24.71 25.80 -9.14
C GLU A 573 24.82 26.61 -7.85
N GLY A 574 25.45 27.79 -7.93
CA GLY A 574 25.85 28.54 -6.74
C GLY A 574 26.90 27.76 -5.93
N ASP A 575 26.67 27.64 -4.63
CA ASP A 575 27.53 26.88 -3.69
C ASP A 575 27.22 25.37 -3.68
N GLU A 576 26.25 24.92 -4.48
CA GLU A 576 25.79 23.53 -4.50
C GLU A 576 26.45 22.70 -5.61
N LEU A 577 26.69 21.42 -5.31
CA LEU A 577 27.29 20.49 -6.25
C LEU A 577 26.25 19.99 -7.26
N GLY A 578 26.49 20.30 -8.54
CA GLY A 578 25.67 19.82 -9.65
C GLY A 578 26.14 18.47 -10.21
N TRP A 579 25.20 17.67 -10.69
CA TRP A 579 25.43 16.32 -11.22
C TRP A 579 24.63 16.10 -12.50
N ASP A 580 25.24 15.41 -13.46
CA ASP A 580 24.51 14.82 -14.58
C ASP A 580 24.33 13.32 -14.28
N VAL A 581 23.09 12.83 -14.40
CA VAL A 581 22.72 11.43 -14.19
C VAL A 581 21.93 10.92 -15.39
N TRP A 582 22.18 9.70 -15.84
CA TRP A 582 21.46 9.13 -16.97
C TRP A 582 21.39 7.61 -16.93
N ILE A 583 20.51 7.05 -17.76
CA ILE A 583 20.41 5.60 -17.96
C ILE A 583 20.66 5.28 -19.43
N GLU A 584 21.59 4.37 -19.68
CA GLU A 584 21.90 3.81 -21.00
C GLU A 584 21.24 2.45 -21.18
N GLY A 585 20.70 2.19 -22.37
CA GLY A 585 20.29 0.85 -22.78
C GLY A 585 21.48 -0.03 -23.21
N PRO A 586 21.23 -1.26 -23.68
CA PRO A 586 22.29 -2.24 -23.98
C PRO A 586 23.22 -1.80 -25.12
N GLU A 587 22.73 -0.97 -26.03
CA GLU A 587 23.50 -0.42 -27.16
C GLU A 587 24.21 0.91 -26.81
N GLY A 588 24.22 1.32 -25.54
CA GLY A 588 24.78 2.61 -25.09
C GLY A 588 23.94 3.85 -25.44
N GLY A 589 22.73 3.62 -25.95
CA GLY A 589 21.76 4.68 -26.25
C GLY A 589 21.17 5.27 -24.98
N LEU A 590 21.08 6.60 -24.91
CA LEU A 590 20.52 7.35 -23.79
C LEU A 590 19.00 7.14 -23.70
N ALA A 591 18.54 6.46 -22.65
CA ALA A 591 17.14 6.16 -22.42
C ALA A 591 16.49 7.13 -21.43
N VAL A 592 17.23 7.55 -20.40
CA VAL A 592 16.80 8.53 -19.39
C VAL A 592 17.92 9.53 -19.17
N LYS A 593 17.59 10.81 -19.01
CA LYS A 593 18.56 11.87 -18.69
C LYS A 593 18.03 12.74 -17.57
N GLY A 594 18.89 13.09 -16.62
CA GLY A 594 18.57 14.01 -15.55
C GLY A 594 19.75 14.88 -15.12
N ARG A 595 19.41 15.93 -14.38
CA ARG A 595 20.31 16.84 -13.70
C ARG A 595 19.90 16.92 -12.24
N ALA A 596 20.87 16.77 -11.35
CA ALA A 596 20.65 16.83 -9.91
C ALA A 596 21.53 17.86 -9.25
N VAL A 597 21.07 18.33 -8.10
CA VAL A 597 21.83 19.18 -7.18
C VAL A 597 21.86 18.47 -5.83
N THR A 598 23.00 18.51 -5.14
CA THR A 598 23.19 17.84 -3.85
C THR A 598 23.72 18.82 -2.81
N THR A 599 23.34 18.62 -1.55
CA THR A 599 23.91 19.36 -0.43
C THR A 599 25.36 18.90 -0.19
N GLY A 600 26.28 19.84 -0.01
CA GLY A 600 27.70 19.54 0.16
C GLY A 600 28.59 20.67 -0.36
N VAL A 601 29.59 21.04 0.44
CA VAL A 601 30.47 22.20 0.19
C VAL A 601 31.17 22.05 -1.16
N ALA A 602 30.98 23.03 -2.05
CA ALA A 602 31.82 23.19 -3.22
C ALA A 602 33.29 23.17 -2.78
N GLN A 603 34.04 22.14 -3.18
CA GLN A 603 35.49 22.24 -3.13
C GLN A 603 35.87 23.32 -4.15
N THR A 604 36.20 24.51 -3.64
CA THR A 604 37.01 25.47 -4.37
C THR A 604 38.23 24.73 -4.91
N ALA A 605 38.42 24.86 -6.23
CA ALA A 605 39.52 24.28 -7.00
C ALA A 605 40.91 24.63 -6.45
#